data_AF-A0A949G227-F1
#
_entry.id   AF-A0A949G227-F1
#
_cell.length_a   1.000
_cell.length_b   1.000
_cell.length_c   1.000
_cell.angle_alpha   90.00
_cell.angle_beta   90.00
_cell.angle_gamma   90.00
#
_symmetry.space_group_name_H-M   'P 1'
#
loop_
_entity.id
_entity.type
_entity.pdbx_description
1 polymer ?
#
loop_
_entity_poly.entity_id
_entity_poly.type
_entity_poly.pdbx_seq_one_letter_code
_entity_poly.pdbx_strand_id
1 'polypeptide(L)'
;DGTYTLANQTSGAIPGRKPGTGFQVALPSRDEWYKAAFYDGAGYRLWPCAANNTPTNTVVDLVRPCAANFGGTATPTIGPINVGSYTNSATAYGLYDMMGNVTEYTDTGGTLADAEKAQVFGGSWATPPEDLHGWNSAAPPVFRSSSAATSQIGFRVAVVQAVPEPSSAAVVVAGLAGLAAWHAHRRRGIVVPVDTLHRRGASVSGRTLVDPSCSYRCRQRCSVIRA
;
A
#
# COMPACT_ATOMS: atom_id res chain seq x y z
N ASP A 1 -27.19 -3.06 3.97
CA ASP A 1 -26.40 -2.11 3.15
C ASP A 1 -25.25 -2.81 2.46
N GLY A 2 -25.06 -2.53 1.17
CA GLY A 2 -23.89 -3.00 0.41
C GLY A 2 -22.66 -2.10 0.61
N THR A 3 -21.54 -2.50 0.01
CA THR A 3 -20.23 -1.83 0.13
C THR A 3 -20.22 -0.39 -0.40
N TYR A 4 -21.15 -0.02 -1.28
CA TYR A 4 -21.24 1.31 -1.87
C TYR A 4 -22.57 1.98 -1.50
N THR A 5 -22.56 3.30 -1.30
CA THR A 5 -23.78 4.12 -1.25
C THR A 5 -24.01 4.70 -2.64
N LEU A 6 -24.99 4.17 -3.39
CA LEU A 6 -25.25 4.63 -4.75
C LEU A 6 -26.17 5.86 -4.80
N ALA A 7 -27.06 6.06 -3.84
CA ALA A 7 -27.98 7.22 -3.79
C ALA A 7 -28.69 7.56 -5.13
N ASN A 8 -29.05 6.53 -5.93
CA ASN A 8 -29.60 6.65 -7.29
C ASN A 8 -28.68 7.35 -8.31
N GLN A 9 -27.40 7.48 -8.02
CA GLN A 9 -26.39 8.01 -8.92
C GLN A 9 -26.17 7.05 -10.09
N THR A 10 -26.29 7.56 -11.31
CA THR A 10 -26.04 6.83 -12.57
C THR A 10 -24.87 7.39 -13.38
N SER A 11 -24.26 8.49 -12.92
CA SER A 11 -23.16 9.19 -13.58
C SER A 11 -22.30 9.94 -12.57
N GLY A 12 -21.13 10.44 -12.98
CA GLY A 12 -20.21 11.18 -12.11
C GLY A 12 -19.12 10.31 -11.48
N ALA A 13 -18.52 10.81 -10.40
CA ALA A 13 -17.42 10.13 -9.72
C ALA A 13 -17.84 8.76 -9.14
N ILE A 14 -16.94 7.79 -9.18
CA ILE A 14 -17.16 6.46 -8.60
C ILE A 14 -17.37 6.61 -7.08
N PRO A 15 -18.48 6.09 -6.52
CA PRO A 15 -18.71 6.15 -5.08
C PRO A 15 -17.61 5.42 -4.30
N GLY A 16 -17.12 6.04 -3.23
CA GLY A 16 -16.17 5.40 -2.34
C GLY A 16 -16.79 4.21 -1.60
N ARG A 17 -15.96 3.21 -1.26
CA ARG A 17 -16.36 2.10 -0.39
C ARG A 17 -16.73 2.63 1.00
N LYS A 18 -17.86 2.17 1.55
CA LYS A 18 -18.24 2.47 2.94
C LYS A 18 -17.27 1.76 3.90
N PRO A 19 -16.78 2.45 4.95
CA PRO A 19 -16.21 1.77 6.10
C PRO A 19 -17.27 0.80 6.67
N GLY A 20 -16.90 -0.45 6.88
CA GLY A 20 -17.82 -1.46 7.38
C GLY A 20 -17.19 -2.34 8.45
N THR A 21 -18.01 -3.19 9.06
CA THR A 21 -17.57 -4.30 9.91
C THR A 21 -17.88 -5.60 9.18
N GLY A 22 -16.90 -6.52 9.11
CA GLY A 22 -17.06 -7.82 8.46
C GLY A 22 -16.64 -7.85 6.98
N PHE A 23 -17.18 -8.84 6.24
CA PHE A 23 -16.85 -9.08 4.83
C PHE A 23 -17.67 -8.17 3.92
N GLN A 24 -16.99 -7.43 3.08
CA GLN A 24 -17.57 -6.60 2.04
C GLN A 24 -17.14 -7.10 0.66
N VAL A 25 -18.06 -7.07 -0.30
CA VAL A 25 -17.76 -7.40 -1.70
C VAL A 25 -17.68 -6.10 -2.49
N ALA A 26 -16.56 -5.89 -3.17
CA ALA A 26 -16.26 -4.68 -3.92
C ALA A 26 -15.69 -5.03 -5.30
N LEU A 27 -15.68 -4.07 -6.22
CA LEU A 27 -14.68 -4.12 -7.28
C LEU A 27 -13.30 -3.91 -6.63
N PRO A 28 -12.23 -4.58 -7.08
CA PRO A 28 -10.90 -4.31 -6.57
C PRO A 28 -10.51 -2.86 -6.85
N SER A 29 -9.68 -2.30 -5.97
CA SER A 29 -9.06 -1.00 -6.22
C SER A 29 -7.91 -1.18 -7.19
N ARG A 30 -7.42 -0.09 -7.75
CA ARG A 30 -6.22 -0.12 -8.57
C ARG A 30 -5.07 -0.82 -7.84
N ASP A 31 -4.84 -0.49 -6.57
CA ASP A 31 -3.72 -1.04 -5.82
C ASP A 31 -3.91 -2.52 -5.47
N GLU A 32 -5.14 -2.93 -5.15
CA GLU A 32 -5.48 -4.33 -4.89
C GLU A 32 -5.28 -5.17 -6.16
N TRP A 33 -5.84 -4.74 -7.29
CA TRP A 33 -5.70 -5.42 -8.57
C TRP A 33 -4.23 -5.50 -8.98
N TYR A 34 -3.52 -4.37 -8.93
CA TYR A 34 -2.13 -4.25 -9.36
C TYR A 34 -1.19 -5.10 -8.49
N LYS A 35 -1.38 -5.09 -7.17
CA LYS A 35 -0.63 -5.97 -6.27
C LYS A 35 -0.93 -7.44 -6.56
N ALA A 36 -2.20 -7.79 -6.73
CA ALA A 36 -2.62 -9.16 -6.98
C ALA A 36 -2.08 -9.72 -8.30
N ALA A 37 -1.91 -8.85 -9.30
CA ALA A 37 -1.35 -9.16 -10.61
C ALA A 37 0.18 -9.33 -10.56
N PHE A 38 0.89 -8.35 -10.02
CA PHE A 38 2.32 -8.17 -10.28
C PHE A 38 3.23 -8.43 -9.07
N TYR A 39 2.72 -8.40 -7.84
CA TYR A 39 3.55 -8.57 -6.66
C TYR A 39 3.71 -10.05 -6.29
N ASP A 40 4.94 -10.48 -6.03
CA ASP A 40 5.26 -11.88 -5.74
C ASP A 40 5.64 -12.16 -4.28
N GLY A 41 5.48 -11.17 -3.40
CA GLY A 41 5.93 -11.24 -2.01
C GLY A 41 7.34 -10.67 -1.79
N ALA A 42 8.17 -10.56 -2.82
CA ALA A 42 9.48 -9.93 -2.75
C ALA A 42 9.53 -8.58 -3.51
N GLY A 43 8.85 -8.50 -4.65
CA GLY A 43 8.83 -7.30 -5.48
C GLY A 43 7.75 -7.34 -6.56
N TYR A 44 7.71 -6.27 -7.37
CA TYR A 44 6.81 -6.19 -8.51
C TYR A 44 7.48 -6.73 -9.77
N ARG A 45 6.75 -7.58 -10.48
CA ARG A 45 7.11 -8.19 -11.74
C ARG A 45 6.55 -7.39 -12.90
N LEU A 46 7.18 -7.49 -14.06
CA LEU A 46 6.72 -6.80 -15.26
C LEU A 46 5.41 -7.39 -15.76
N TRP A 47 5.32 -8.72 -15.76
CA TRP A 47 4.17 -9.47 -16.26
C TRP A 47 3.48 -10.23 -15.14
N PRO A 48 2.14 -10.41 -15.21
CA PRO A 48 1.37 -10.91 -14.09
C PRO A 48 1.45 -12.43 -13.91
N CYS A 49 2.16 -13.16 -14.77
CA CYS A 49 2.35 -14.59 -14.63
C CYS A 49 3.53 -14.92 -13.70
N ALA A 50 3.46 -16.07 -13.00
CA ALA A 50 4.52 -16.51 -12.10
C ALA A 50 5.89 -16.74 -12.76
N ALA A 51 5.96 -16.87 -14.08
CA ALA A 51 7.23 -16.97 -14.82
C ALA A 51 7.85 -15.60 -15.19
N ASN A 52 7.09 -14.51 -15.10
CA ASN A 52 7.49 -13.13 -15.47
C ASN A 52 8.12 -12.99 -16.87
N ASN A 53 7.79 -13.88 -17.79
CA ASN A 53 8.09 -13.76 -19.21
C ASN A 53 7.01 -12.94 -19.92
N THR A 54 7.32 -12.42 -21.10
CA THR A 54 6.31 -11.77 -21.95
C THR A 54 5.20 -12.77 -22.27
N PRO A 55 3.92 -12.42 -22.04
CA PRO A 55 2.80 -13.30 -22.32
C PRO A 55 2.79 -13.74 -23.77
N THR A 56 2.58 -15.03 -23.99
CA THR A 56 2.41 -15.57 -25.34
C THR A 56 0.94 -15.59 -25.69
N ASN A 57 0.59 -15.02 -26.84
CA ASN A 57 -0.76 -15.15 -27.38
C ASN A 57 -0.96 -16.59 -27.88
N THR A 58 -1.71 -17.39 -27.14
CA THR A 58 -2.12 -18.72 -27.58
C THR A 58 -3.36 -19.13 -26.84
N VAL A 59 -4.18 -19.93 -27.50
CA VAL A 59 -5.47 -20.41 -27.00
C VAL A 59 -5.67 -21.89 -27.38
N VAL A 60 -4.67 -22.46 -28.04
CA VAL A 60 -4.54 -23.89 -28.36
C VAL A 60 -3.58 -24.59 -27.39
N ASP A 61 -2.65 -23.84 -26.79
CA ASP A 61 -1.68 -24.32 -25.80
C ASP A 61 -1.91 -23.61 -24.46
N LEU A 62 -3.00 -23.97 -23.80
CA LEU A 62 -3.45 -23.35 -22.55
C LEU A 62 -2.56 -23.70 -21.34
N VAL A 63 -1.78 -24.77 -21.45
CA VAL A 63 -0.84 -25.22 -20.41
C VAL A 63 0.54 -24.58 -20.54
N ARG A 64 0.76 -23.75 -21.57
CA ARG A 64 2.00 -22.99 -21.71
C ARG A 64 2.13 -21.99 -20.56
N PRO A 65 3.31 -21.92 -19.91
CA PRO A 65 3.57 -20.90 -18.91
C PRO A 65 3.43 -19.49 -19.49
N CYS A 66 2.66 -18.65 -18.81
CA CYS A 66 2.39 -17.28 -19.23
C CYS A 66 1.77 -17.17 -20.63
N ALA A 67 0.84 -18.06 -20.96
CA ALA A 67 -0.10 -17.85 -22.03
C ALA A 67 -1.26 -16.93 -21.59
N ALA A 68 -1.77 -16.14 -22.53
CA ALA A 68 -2.91 -15.26 -22.34
C ALA A 68 -3.73 -15.14 -23.64
N ASN A 69 -5.01 -14.81 -23.52
CA ASN A 69 -5.91 -14.62 -24.67
C ASN A 69 -5.87 -13.15 -25.11
N PHE A 70 -5.18 -12.83 -26.20
CA PHE A 70 -5.13 -11.48 -26.79
C PHE A 70 -4.96 -11.54 -28.32
N GLY A 71 -4.76 -10.40 -28.97
CA GLY A 71 -4.32 -10.30 -30.35
C GLY A 71 -5.42 -10.19 -31.41
N GLY A 72 -6.68 -10.47 -31.07
CA GLY A 72 -7.87 -10.18 -31.90
C GLY A 72 -7.89 -10.76 -33.32
N THR A 73 -6.89 -11.56 -33.71
CA THR A 73 -6.65 -11.96 -35.09
C THR A 73 -6.27 -13.43 -35.16
N ALA A 74 -7.20 -14.19 -35.74
CA ALA A 74 -7.12 -15.60 -36.05
C ALA A 74 -7.10 -16.57 -34.86
N THR A 75 -7.60 -17.76 -35.18
CA THR A 75 -8.07 -18.82 -34.29
C THR A 75 -7.24 -19.09 -33.04
N PRO A 76 -7.95 -19.45 -31.95
CA PRO A 76 -9.35 -19.87 -31.92
C PRO A 76 -10.32 -18.87 -31.27
N THR A 77 -9.96 -17.60 -31.04
CA THR A 77 -10.87 -16.68 -30.32
C THR A 77 -11.05 -15.31 -30.95
N ILE A 78 -12.31 -15.04 -31.31
CA ILE A 78 -12.88 -13.70 -31.55
C ILE A 78 -13.65 -13.23 -30.30
N GLY A 79 -13.19 -13.62 -29.11
CA GLY A 79 -13.93 -13.47 -27.86
C GLY A 79 -13.19 -13.96 -26.63
N PRO A 80 -13.80 -13.79 -25.44
CA PRO A 80 -13.27 -14.36 -24.21
C PRO A 80 -13.39 -15.90 -24.23
N ILE A 81 -12.54 -16.56 -23.45
CA ILE A 81 -12.61 -17.99 -23.15
C ILE A 81 -13.05 -18.22 -21.72
N ASN A 82 -13.33 -19.49 -21.39
CA ASN A 82 -13.62 -19.92 -20.03
C ASN A 82 -12.51 -19.45 -19.07
N VAL A 83 -12.93 -18.85 -17.95
CA VAL A 83 -12.03 -18.40 -16.89
C VAL A 83 -11.21 -19.57 -16.35
N GLY A 84 -9.95 -19.33 -16.01
CA GLY A 84 -9.04 -20.34 -15.47
C GLY A 84 -8.55 -21.36 -16.51
N SER A 85 -8.80 -21.15 -17.80
CA SER A 85 -8.29 -22.03 -18.87
C SER A 85 -6.76 -22.11 -18.88
N TYR A 86 -6.07 -21.00 -18.56
CA TYR A 86 -4.62 -20.93 -18.53
C TYR A 86 -4.04 -21.38 -17.18
N THR A 87 -4.05 -22.69 -16.93
CA THR A 87 -3.69 -23.26 -15.62
C THR A 87 -2.24 -22.97 -15.19
N ASN A 88 -1.32 -22.77 -16.15
CA ASN A 88 0.10 -22.48 -15.87
C ASN A 88 0.46 -20.98 -16.02
N SER A 89 -0.54 -20.11 -16.12
CA SER A 89 -0.34 -18.65 -16.24
C SER A 89 -0.79 -17.88 -15.00
N ALA A 90 -1.05 -18.58 -13.89
CA ALA A 90 -1.47 -17.94 -12.66
C ALA A 90 -0.43 -16.91 -12.16
N THR A 91 -0.91 -15.88 -11.47
CA THR A 91 -0.03 -14.94 -10.75
C THR A 91 0.67 -15.64 -9.59
N ALA A 92 1.61 -14.93 -8.95
CA ALA A 92 2.23 -15.41 -7.70
C ALA A 92 1.20 -15.68 -6.58
N TYR A 93 0.01 -15.08 -6.67
CA TYR A 93 -1.11 -15.32 -5.76
C TYR A 93 -2.14 -16.34 -6.27
N GLY A 94 -1.84 -17.03 -7.37
CA GLY A 94 -2.72 -18.07 -7.92
C GLY A 94 -3.93 -17.52 -8.68
N LEU A 95 -3.90 -16.26 -9.12
CA LEU A 95 -5.00 -15.67 -9.90
C LEU A 95 -4.83 -15.96 -11.39
N TYR A 96 -5.93 -16.34 -12.03
CA TYR A 96 -5.98 -16.54 -13.49
C TYR A 96 -6.45 -15.29 -14.22
N ASP A 97 -6.13 -15.24 -15.52
CA ASP A 97 -6.65 -14.27 -16.48
C ASP A 97 -6.43 -12.80 -16.07
N MET A 98 -5.34 -12.51 -15.35
CA MET A 98 -4.92 -11.14 -15.05
C MET A 98 -4.28 -10.44 -16.26
N MET A 99 -4.08 -11.17 -17.37
CA MET A 99 -3.66 -10.63 -18.66
C MET A 99 -4.53 -11.22 -19.76
N GLY A 100 -5.04 -10.37 -20.64
CA GLY A 100 -5.92 -10.76 -21.72
C GLY A 100 -7.29 -11.22 -21.23
N ASN A 101 -7.98 -11.98 -22.08
CA ASN A 101 -9.36 -12.39 -21.92
C ASN A 101 -10.32 -11.18 -21.88
N VAL A 102 -10.47 -10.51 -20.76
CA VAL A 102 -11.26 -9.27 -20.64
C VAL A 102 -10.49 -8.22 -19.87
N THR A 103 -10.65 -6.97 -20.30
CA THR A 103 -10.17 -5.81 -19.55
C THR A 103 -11.06 -5.62 -18.34
N GLU A 104 -10.46 -5.44 -17.17
CA GLU A 104 -11.22 -5.46 -15.92
C GLU A 104 -11.32 -4.07 -15.29
N TYR A 105 -12.54 -3.71 -14.88
CA TYR A 105 -12.79 -2.51 -14.09
C TYR A 105 -12.28 -2.62 -12.65
N THR A 106 -11.77 -1.49 -12.17
CA THR A 106 -11.52 -1.23 -10.74
C THR A 106 -12.45 -0.13 -10.24
N ASP A 107 -12.60 0.00 -8.92
CA ASP A 107 -13.32 1.15 -8.33
C ASP A 107 -12.43 2.38 -8.11
N THR A 108 -11.32 2.48 -8.83
CA THR A 108 -10.44 3.65 -8.80
C THR A 108 -10.74 4.56 -9.98
N GLY A 109 -11.18 5.79 -9.69
CA GLY A 109 -11.50 6.79 -10.70
C GLY A 109 -10.28 7.57 -11.20
N GLY A 110 -10.35 8.05 -12.44
CA GLY A 110 -9.37 8.98 -13.00
C GLY A 110 -9.53 10.41 -12.48
N THR A 111 -8.55 11.25 -12.82
CA THR A 111 -8.52 12.68 -12.45
C THR A 111 -8.34 13.54 -13.70
N LEU A 112 -8.64 14.84 -13.60
CA LEU A 112 -8.46 15.81 -14.69
C LEU A 112 -9.19 15.35 -15.98
N ALA A 113 -8.45 15.10 -17.07
CA ALA A 113 -9.00 14.67 -18.37
C ALA A 113 -9.67 13.27 -18.32
N ASP A 114 -9.44 12.51 -17.25
CA ASP A 114 -10.03 11.19 -17.01
C ASP A 114 -11.01 11.19 -15.83
N ALA A 115 -11.48 12.37 -15.41
CA ALA A 115 -12.58 12.47 -14.45
C ALA A 115 -13.78 11.61 -14.93
N GLU A 116 -14.43 10.92 -13.99
CA GLU A 116 -15.59 10.03 -14.22
C GLU A 116 -15.30 8.72 -14.97
N LYS A 117 -14.05 8.49 -15.38
CA LYS A 117 -13.60 7.20 -15.94
C LYS A 117 -13.06 6.30 -14.83
N ALA A 118 -13.29 5.01 -14.99
CA ALA A 118 -12.69 3.99 -14.13
C ALA A 118 -11.34 3.54 -14.71
N GLN A 119 -10.36 3.33 -13.83
CA GLN A 119 -9.11 2.72 -14.22
C GLN A 119 -9.36 1.24 -14.52
N VAL A 120 -8.77 0.77 -15.61
CA VAL A 120 -8.90 -0.60 -16.08
C VAL A 120 -7.55 -1.27 -16.24
N PHE A 121 -7.56 -2.61 -16.22
CA PHE A 121 -6.35 -3.42 -16.29
C PHE A 121 -6.50 -4.67 -17.16
N GLY A 122 -5.36 -5.33 -17.42
CA GLY A 122 -5.28 -6.67 -18.00
C GLY A 122 -5.25 -6.73 -19.53
N GLY A 123 -5.86 -5.78 -20.23
CA GLY A 123 -6.11 -5.91 -21.66
C GLY A 123 -7.18 -6.95 -21.95
N SER A 124 -7.48 -7.25 -23.21
CA SER A 124 -8.56 -8.18 -23.58
C SER A 124 -8.12 -9.13 -24.69
N TRP A 125 -8.99 -10.07 -25.04
CA TRP A 125 -8.85 -10.92 -26.24
C TRP A 125 -8.61 -10.11 -27.53
N ALA A 126 -9.05 -8.84 -27.57
CA ALA A 126 -8.90 -7.96 -28.73
C ALA A 126 -7.68 -7.02 -28.64
N THR A 127 -6.89 -7.05 -27.57
CA THR A 127 -5.67 -6.21 -27.46
C THR A 127 -4.66 -6.64 -28.52
N PRO A 128 -4.26 -5.77 -29.47
CA PRO A 128 -3.27 -6.13 -30.49
C PRO A 128 -1.94 -6.58 -29.86
N PRO A 129 -1.22 -7.55 -30.45
CA PRO A 129 0.03 -8.04 -29.84
C PRO A 129 1.09 -6.95 -29.65
N GLU A 130 1.14 -5.99 -30.55
CA GLU A 130 2.01 -4.81 -30.50
C GLU A 130 1.70 -3.87 -29.31
N ASP A 131 0.46 -3.89 -28.80
CA ASP A 131 -0.01 -3.01 -27.73
C ASP A 131 0.05 -3.67 -26.34
N LEU A 132 0.51 -4.92 -26.26
CA LEU A 132 0.55 -5.68 -25.00
C LEU A 132 1.37 -4.97 -23.91
N HIS A 133 2.43 -4.24 -24.29
CA HIS A 133 3.25 -3.47 -23.37
C HIS A 133 2.49 -2.33 -22.66
N GLY A 134 1.34 -1.89 -23.19
CA GLY A 134 0.44 -0.93 -22.54
C GLY A 134 -0.31 -1.50 -21.32
N TRP A 135 -0.12 -2.78 -20.99
CA TRP A 135 -0.84 -3.46 -19.91
C TRP A 135 0.06 -4.09 -18.85
N ASN A 136 1.37 -3.92 -18.95
CA ASN A 136 2.33 -4.42 -17.96
C ASN A 136 2.43 -3.50 -16.74
N SER A 137 3.23 -3.89 -15.75
CA SER A 137 3.37 -3.14 -14.50
C SER A 137 3.95 -1.72 -14.68
N ALA A 138 4.74 -1.50 -15.73
CA ALA A 138 5.39 -0.23 -16.02
C ALA A 138 4.56 0.69 -16.93
N ALA A 139 3.40 0.22 -17.39
CA ALA A 139 2.57 0.96 -18.33
C ALA A 139 1.88 2.16 -17.65
N PRO A 140 1.63 3.24 -18.41
CA PRO A 140 0.76 4.32 -17.96
C PRO A 140 -0.66 3.81 -17.61
N PRO A 141 -1.37 4.47 -16.68
CA PRO A 141 -2.76 4.14 -16.39
C PRO A 141 -3.66 4.20 -17.62
N VAL A 142 -4.54 3.22 -17.77
CA VAL A 142 -5.59 3.21 -18.80
C VAL A 142 -6.94 3.45 -18.13
N PHE A 143 -7.69 4.42 -18.64
CA PHE A 143 -9.01 4.78 -18.15
C PHE A 143 -10.07 4.53 -19.22
N ARG A 144 -11.23 4.02 -18.80
CA ARG A 144 -12.40 3.80 -19.66
C ARG A 144 -13.63 4.44 -19.04
N SER A 145 -14.55 4.90 -19.90
CA SER A 145 -15.85 5.39 -19.44
C SER A 145 -16.51 4.33 -18.56
N SER A 146 -17.04 4.75 -17.41
CA SER A 146 -17.72 3.84 -16.48
C SER A 146 -19.03 3.26 -17.05
N SER A 147 -19.53 3.82 -18.15
CA SER A 147 -20.69 3.33 -18.91
C SER A 147 -20.35 2.39 -20.07
N ALA A 148 -19.07 2.15 -20.36
CA ALA A 148 -18.70 1.29 -21.48
C ALA A 148 -18.98 -0.19 -21.14
N ALA A 149 -19.84 -0.82 -21.95
CA ALA A 149 -20.14 -2.24 -21.86
C ALA A 149 -19.90 -2.87 -23.23
N THR A 150 -18.77 -3.55 -23.38
CA THR A 150 -18.40 -4.24 -24.63
C THR A 150 -18.06 -5.70 -24.34
N SER A 151 -17.95 -6.54 -25.36
CA SER A 151 -17.51 -7.94 -25.22
C SER A 151 -16.04 -8.09 -24.78
N GLN A 152 -15.32 -6.98 -24.61
CA GLN A 152 -13.90 -6.94 -24.25
C GLN A 152 -13.68 -6.52 -22.78
N ILE A 153 -14.72 -6.03 -22.11
CA ILE A 153 -14.61 -5.45 -20.76
C ILE A 153 -15.47 -6.26 -19.80
N GLY A 154 -14.90 -6.56 -18.64
CA GLY A 154 -15.54 -7.26 -17.53
C GLY A 154 -15.07 -6.73 -16.19
N PHE A 155 -15.16 -7.58 -15.17
CA PHE A 155 -14.71 -7.26 -13.82
C PHE A 155 -14.44 -8.55 -13.04
N ARG A 156 -13.71 -8.39 -11.94
CA ARG A 156 -13.67 -9.36 -10.85
C ARG A 156 -14.09 -8.69 -9.55
N VAL A 157 -14.35 -9.50 -8.54
CA VAL A 157 -14.73 -9.01 -7.21
C VAL A 157 -13.60 -9.23 -6.23
N ALA A 158 -13.39 -8.26 -5.35
CA ALA A 158 -12.55 -8.38 -4.17
C ALA A 158 -13.43 -8.57 -2.94
N VAL A 159 -12.99 -9.47 -2.06
CA VAL A 159 -13.54 -9.54 -0.71
C VAL A 159 -12.63 -8.67 0.17
N VAL A 160 -13.19 -7.56 0.64
CA VAL A 160 -12.53 -6.63 1.52
C VAL A 160 -12.96 -6.99 2.94
N GLN A 161 -12.02 -7.48 3.74
CA GLN A 161 -12.25 -7.61 5.16
C GLN A 161 -11.90 -6.28 5.81
N ALA A 162 -12.84 -5.68 6.52
CA ALA A 162 -12.53 -4.57 7.40
C ALA A 162 -11.48 -5.05 8.41
N VAL A 163 -10.24 -4.57 8.26
CA VAL A 163 -9.18 -4.84 9.22
C VAL A 163 -9.61 -4.13 10.51
N PRO A 164 -9.88 -4.84 11.61
CA PRO A 164 -10.11 -4.18 12.90
C PRO A 164 -8.89 -3.31 13.16
N GLU A 165 -9.09 -2.00 13.37
CA GLU A 165 -7.97 -1.06 13.48
C GLU A 165 -6.91 -1.62 14.44
N PRO A 166 -5.73 -2.03 13.93
CA PRO A 166 -4.90 -2.95 14.67
C PRO A 166 -4.12 -2.15 15.69
N SER A 167 -4.56 -2.11 16.94
CA SER A 167 -3.72 -1.73 18.10
C SER A 167 -2.99 -0.38 18.03
N SER A 168 -3.15 0.44 17.00
CA SER A 168 -2.50 1.75 16.85
C SER A 168 -2.95 2.67 17.98
N ALA A 169 -4.24 2.62 18.31
CA ALA A 169 -4.76 3.26 19.51
C ALA A 169 -4.09 2.73 20.78
N ALA A 170 -3.87 1.42 20.90
CA ALA A 170 -3.21 0.83 22.06
C ALA A 170 -1.73 1.24 22.17
N VAL A 171 -0.99 1.31 21.05
CA VAL A 171 0.41 1.76 21.02
C VAL A 171 0.51 3.25 21.35
N VAL A 172 -0.40 4.08 20.82
CA VAL A 172 -0.48 5.51 21.16
C VAL A 172 -0.79 5.70 22.64
N VAL A 173 -1.77 4.98 23.18
CA VAL A 173 -2.14 5.03 24.60
C VAL A 173 -0.98 4.56 25.49
N ALA A 174 -0.32 3.46 25.14
CA ALA A 174 0.85 2.96 25.87
C ALA A 174 2.04 3.93 25.81
N GLY A 175 2.29 4.55 24.65
CA GLY A 175 3.34 5.56 24.47
C GLY A 175 3.08 6.83 25.29
N LEU A 176 1.84 7.34 25.28
CA LEU A 176 1.44 8.50 26.08
C LEU A 176 1.50 8.20 27.59
N ALA A 177 1.07 7.01 28.02
CA ALA A 177 1.16 6.58 29.41
C ALA A 177 2.61 6.44 29.88
N GLY A 178 3.49 5.87 29.05
CA GLY A 178 4.93 5.76 29.32
C GLY A 178 5.61 7.12 29.45
N LEU A 179 5.28 8.07 28.56
CA LEU A 179 5.77 9.45 28.62
C LEU A 179 5.29 10.18 29.89
N ALA A 180 4.02 10.01 30.27
CA ALA A 180 3.48 10.59 31.50
C ALA A 180 4.15 10.02 32.76
N ALA A 181 4.35 8.70 32.81
CA ALA A 181 5.05 8.02 33.91
C ALA A 181 6.52 8.48 34.03
N TRP A 182 7.22 8.60 32.91
CA TRP A 182 8.58 9.13 32.87
C TRP A 182 8.66 10.59 33.34
N HIS A 183 7.71 11.44 32.91
CA HIS A 183 7.63 12.82 33.37
C HIS A 183 7.35 12.92 34.88
N ALA A 184 6.47 12.07 35.41
CA ALA A 184 6.18 12.01 36.84
C ALA A 184 7.41 11.55 37.65
N HIS A 185 8.16 10.56 37.15
CA HIS A 185 9.39 10.08 37.79
C HIS A 185 10.49 11.16 37.82
N ARG A 186 10.63 11.96 36.75
CA ARG A 186 11.61 13.06 36.73
C ARG A 186 11.29 14.22 37.67
N ARG A 187 10.01 14.42 38.02
CA ARG A 187 9.59 15.47 38.97
C ARG A 187 9.72 15.05 40.44
N ARG A 188 9.83 13.74 40.72
CA ARG A 188 10.15 13.23 42.05
C ARG A 188 11.66 13.30 42.27
N GLY A 189 12.17 14.51 42.49
CA GLY A 189 13.54 14.72 42.93
C GLY A 189 13.82 13.93 44.22
N ILE A 190 15.00 13.32 44.29
CA ILE A 190 15.49 12.64 45.49
C ILE A 190 15.51 13.67 46.63
N VAL A 191 14.55 13.58 47.55
CA VAL A 191 14.66 14.25 48.84
C VAL A 191 15.64 13.41 49.66
N VAL A 192 16.91 13.82 49.66
CA VAL A 192 17.91 13.25 50.57
C VAL A 192 17.52 13.72 51.97
N PRO A 193 17.18 12.82 52.92
CA PRO A 193 16.94 13.22 54.29
C PRO A 193 18.26 13.73 54.86
N VAL A 194 18.30 15.02 55.22
CA VAL A 194 19.41 15.58 55.99
C VAL A 194 19.14 15.23 57.45
N ASP A 195 19.48 14.00 57.85
CA ASP A 195 19.44 13.61 59.25
C ASP A 195 20.83 13.29 59.81
N THR A 196 21.27 14.26 60.62
CA THR A 196 21.91 14.08 61.93
C THR A 196 23.22 13.28 62.01
N LEU A 197 24.35 13.96 61.75
CA LEU A 197 25.61 13.71 62.46
C LEU A 197 25.83 14.80 63.50
N HIS A 198 25.33 14.56 64.71
CA HIS A 198 25.72 15.29 65.91
C HIS A 198 27.04 14.73 66.46
N ARG A 199 27.95 15.64 66.85
CA ARG A 199 29.30 15.44 67.45
C ARG A 199 30.38 15.07 66.43
N ARG A 200 31.32 15.97 66.11
CA ARG A 200 32.36 16.53 66.99
C ARG A 200 32.90 17.82 66.38
N GLY A 201 33.25 18.78 67.23
CA GLY A 201 33.68 20.11 66.82
C GLY A 201 34.95 20.11 65.96
N ALA A 202 34.93 20.93 64.91
CA ALA A 202 36.09 21.60 64.37
C ALA A 202 35.61 22.76 63.50
N SER A 203 36.02 23.96 63.88
CA SER A 203 35.88 25.20 63.13
C SER A 203 36.63 25.10 61.80
N VAL A 204 35.95 25.22 60.65
CA VAL A 204 36.55 25.68 59.39
C VAL A 204 35.53 26.47 58.54
N SER A 205 35.85 27.75 58.38
CA SER A 205 35.69 28.65 57.23
C SER A 205 34.92 28.21 55.97
N GLY A 206 34.03 29.08 55.50
CA GLY A 206 33.77 29.31 54.06
C GLY A 206 32.66 28.49 53.40
N ARG A 207 31.44 29.05 53.31
CA ARG A 207 30.39 28.55 52.40
C ARG A 207 30.60 29.14 51.00
N THR A 208 31.03 28.30 50.06
CA THR A 208 30.88 28.57 48.62
C THR A 208 29.63 27.85 48.13
N LEU A 209 28.60 28.60 47.77
CA LEU A 209 27.43 28.10 47.04
C LEU A 209 27.88 27.78 45.61
N VAL A 210 27.81 26.51 45.19
CA VAL A 210 27.96 26.14 43.79
C VAL A 210 26.57 25.94 43.20
N ASP A 211 26.17 26.92 42.39
CA ASP A 211 25.02 26.88 41.49
C ASP A 211 25.28 25.86 40.37
N PRO A 212 24.37 24.88 40.10
CA PRO A 212 24.56 23.90 39.04
C PRO A 212 24.19 24.43 37.63
N SER A 213 23.89 25.71 37.46
CA SER A 213 23.53 26.29 36.16
C SER A 213 24.71 26.89 35.38
N CYS A 214 25.78 26.12 35.15
CA CYS A 214 26.75 26.50 34.12
C CYS A 214 27.45 25.29 33.50
N SER A 215 26.75 24.59 32.62
CA SER A 215 27.34 23.63 31.68
C SER A 215 26.93 23.95 30.26
N TYR A 216 27.37 25.10 29.75
CA TYR A 216 27.44 25.33 28.32
C TYR A 216 28.71 26.09 27.93
N ARG A 217 29.55 25.39 27.19
CA ARG A 217 30.49 25.86 26.16
C ARG A 217 31.70 26.69 26.62
N CYS A 218 32.86 26.16 26.23
CA CYS A 218 33.93 26.82 25.47
C CYS A 218 35.31 26.64 26.12
N ARG A 219 36.12 25.73 25.57
CA ARG A 219 37.58 25.79 25.68
C ARG A 219 38.18 25.49 24.31
N GLN A 220 38.32 26.53 23.49
CA GLN A 220 39.42 26.60 22.53
C GLN A 220 40.68 26.97 23.32
N ARG A 221 41.77 26.20 23.12
CA ARG A 221 43.09 26.46 23.70
C ARG A 221 43.82 27.47 22.82
N CYS A 222 44.19 28.62 23.37
CA CYS A 222 45.26 29.47 22.84
C CYS A 222 46.62 28.94 23.34
N SER A 223 47.57 28.70 22.43
CA SER A 223 48.98 28.51 22.74
C SER A 223 49.81 29.60 22.05
N VAL A 224 50.33 30.49 22.90
CA VAL A 224 51.64 31.18 22.88
C VAL A 224 52.38 31.29 21.54
N ILE A 225 52.60 32.54 21.09
CA ILE A 225 53.69 32.94 20.18
C ILE A 225 54.68 33.78 21.00
N ARG A 226 55.96 33.40 20.95
CA ARG A 226 57.10 34.20 21.43
C ARG A 226 57.51 35.22 20.36
N ALA A 227 58.13 36.29 20.86
CA ALA A 227 58.61 37.51 20.19
C ALA A 227 59.17 37.34 18.77
#